data_AF-A0A9E7EHK7-F1
#
_entry.id   AF-A0A9E7EHK7-F1
#
_cell.length_a   1.000
_cell.length_b   1.000
_cell.length_c   1.000
_cell.angle_alpha   90.00
_cell.angle_beta   90.00
_cell.angle_gamma   90.00
#
_symmetry.space_group_name_H-M   'P 1'
#
loop_
_entity.id
_entity.type
_entity.pdbx_description
1 polymer ?
#
loop_
_entity_poly.entity_id
_entity_poly.type
_entity_poly.pdbx_seq_one_letter_code
_entity_poly.pdbx_strand_id
1 'polypeptide(L)'
;MLVFRGSPRKSHPSVLMVDEMLKEEREPPRSIRRIRHLPQSADRILDGPELIDDYYLNLMGWGKSNILAVALGRSLYLWNAAGSTVQLLLTTDADDHPTSVAWSVDGKMVAVGFASSKVEIWDAVALQQVRILEGHLARVGSLSWTWNMLSSGSRDASIINHDVRSFRRVSSKLRAHTGEVCGLKWSCGGDLLASGGNDNLVHVWESSKMGSSKYLHRLTDHRAAVRALAWCPFQPKTLASGGGTADQCIKIWNAQTGRCANSINTCAQARRSRTQTAWHDVDAV
;
A
#
# COMPACT_ATOMS: atom_id res chain seq x y z
N MET A 1 -22.25 -72.40 49.30
CA MET A 1 -21.06 -72.57 50.16
C MET A 1 -19.85 -72.29 49.29
N LEU A 2 -19.27 -71.08 49.39
CA LEU A 2 -18.19 -70.59 48.53
C LEU A 2 -16.84 -70.89 49.19
N VAL A 3 -15.95 -71.56 48.46
CA VAL A 3 -14.57 -71.86 48.89
C VAL A 3 -13.62 -71.03 48.03
N PHE A 4 -12.78 -70.22 48.69
CA PHE A 4 -11.69 -69.48 48.05
C PHE A 4 -10.45 -70.38 47.89
N ARG A 5 -9.74 -70.23 46.77
CA ARG A 5 -8.31 -70.56 46.67
C ARG A 5 -7.60 -69.39 45.98
N GLY A 6 -6.71 -68.75 46.73
CA GLY A 6 -5.83 -67.69 46.24
C GLY A 6 -4.62 -68.26 45.49
N SER A 7 -4.12 -67.46 44.55
CA SER A 7 -2.90 -67.66 43.76
C SER A 7 -2.34 -66.27 43.39
N PRO A 8 -1.03 -66.12 43.12
CA PRO A 8 -0.15 -65.24 43.86
C PRO A 8 0.08 -63.87 43.21
N ARG A 9 0.50 -62.89 44.03
CA ARG A 9 1.00 -61.58 43.60
C ARG A 9 2.21 -61.77 42.68
N LYS A 10 2.11 -61.29 41.44
CA LYS A 10 3.26 -60.98 40.58
C LYS A 10 3.42 -59.46 40.55
N SER A 11 4.57 -59.01 41.07
CA SER A 11 5.07 -57.64 40.95
C SER A 11 5.44 -57.37 39.50
N HIS A 12 4.70 -56.49 38.83
CA HIS A 12 5.14 -55.92 37.55
C HIS A 12 5.85 -54.58 37.81
N PRO A 13 7.03 -54.35 37.20
CA PRO A 13 7.75 -53.10 37.37
C PRO A 13 7.01 -51.99 36.61
N SER A 14 6.46 -51.03 37.34
CA SER A 14 5.73 -49.86 36.82
C SER A 14 6.62 -48.80 36.16
N VAL A 15 7.83 -49.17 35.74
CA VAL A 15 8.84 -48.22 35.23
C VAL A 15 8.67 -47.98 33.72
N LEU A 16 8.22 -49.00 32.96
CA LEU A 16 8.11 -48.88 31.50
C LEU A 16 7.01 -47.93 31.04
N MET A 17 5.88 -47.88 31.75
CA MET A 17 4.73 -47.06 31.35
C MET A 17 4.97 -45.56 31.63
N VAL A 18 5.69 -45.24 32.70
CA VAL A 18 6.06 -43.84 33.03
C VAL A 18 7.13 -43.33 32.07
N ASP A 19 8.10 -44.17 31.69
CA ASP A 19 9.11 -43.83 30.68
C ASP A 19 8.52 -43.69 29.25
N GLU A 20 7.45 -44.43 28.92
CA GLU A 20 6.70 -44.24 27.67
C GLU A 20 5.90 -42.93 27.67
N MET A 21 5.23 -42.59 28.79
CA MET A 21 4.52 -41.31 28.92
C MET A 21 5.46 -40.10 28.88
N LEU A 22 6.66 -40.21 29.48
CA LEU A 22 7.69 -39.18 29.43
C LEU A 22 8.37 -39.06 28.04
N LYS A 23 8.29 -40.10 27.21
CA LYS A 23 8.75 -40.06 25.80
C LYS A 23 7.77 -39.31 24.90
N GLU A 24 6.46 -39.47 25.12
CA GLU A 24 5.44 -38.70 24.39
C GLU A 24 5.49 -37.20 24.72
N GLU A 25 5.77 -36.82 25.97
CA GLU A 25 5.98 -35.41 26.35
C GLU A 25 7.30 -34.81 25.82
N ARG A 26 8.26 -35.65 25.40
CA ARG A 26 9.56 -35.24 24.83
C ARG A 26 9.56 -35.13 23.31
N GLU A 27 8.53 -35.60 22.61
CA GLU A 27 8.38 -35.28 21.20
C GLU A 27 7.86 -33.84 21.08
N PRO A 28 8.61 -32.92 20.44
CA PRO A 28 8.07 -31.60 20.15
C PRO A 28 6.79 -31.80 19.33
N PRO A 29 5.71 -31.02 19.59
CA PRO A 29 4.47 -31.18 18.85
C PRO A 29 4.81 -31.13 17.37
N ARG A 30 4.52 -32.22 16.64
CA ARG A 30 4.76 -32.29 15.20
C ARG A 30 4.05 -31.09 14.58
N SER A 31 4.81 -30.07 14.21
CA SER A 31 4.27 -28.90 13.56
C SER A 31 3.77 -29.38 12.21
N ILE A 32 2.47 -29.67 12.11
CA ILE A 32 1.83 -29.86 10.82
C ILE A 32 1.98 -28.49 10.15
N ARG A 33 3.00 -28.35 9.29
CA ARG A 33 3.11 -27.22 8.38
C ARG A 33 1.86 -27.28 7.52
N ARG A 34 0.79 -26.61 7.93
CA ARG A 34 -0.37 -26.35 7.08
C ARG A 34 0.16 -25.44 5.98
N ILE A 35 0.59 -26.04 4.89
CA ILE A 35 0.97 -25.33 3.69
C ILE A 35 -0.32 -24.68 3.21
N ARG A 36 -0.42 -23.36 3.37
CA ARG A 36 -1.55 -22.59 2.87
C ARG A 36 -1.60 -22.78 1.36
N HIS A 37 -2.70 -23.32 0.84
CA HIS A 37 -2.91 -23.42 -0.60
C HIS A 37 -3.33 -22.05 -1.13
N LEU A 38 -2.51 -21.47 -2.00
CA LEU A 38 -2.82 -20.22 -2.67
C LEU A 38 -3.37 -20.53 -4.07
N PRO A 39 -4.50 -19.92 -4.47
CA PRO A 39 -5.01 -20.09 -5.83
C PRO A 39 -3.98 -19.59 -6.85
N GLN A 40 -3.78 -20.35 -7.93
CA GLN A 40 -2.83 -20.00 -8.99
C GLN A 40 -3.47 -19.17 -10.12
N SER A 41 -4.80 -19.12 -10.17
CA SER A 41 -5.58 -18.33 -11.11
C SER A 41 -6.22 -17.12 -10.43
N ALA A 42 -6.48 -16.08 -11.21
CA ALA A 42 -7.27 -14.95 -10.75
C ALA A 42 -8.70 -15.38 -10.42
N ASP A 43 -9.24 -14.88 -9.32
CA ASP A 43 -10.65 -15.10 -8.95
C ASP A 43 -11.61 -14.35 -9.89
N ARG A 44 -11.23 -13.13 -10.30
CA ARG A 44 -11.98 -12.30 -11.27
C ARG A 44 -11.02 -11.57 -12.19
N ILE A 45 -11.43 -11.43 -13.46
CA ILE A 45 -10.76 -10.64 -14.49
C ILE A 45 -11.74 -9.57 -14.95
N LEU A 46 -11.31 -8.31 -14.90
CA LEU A 46 -12.09 -7.16 -15.37
C LEU A 46 -11.39 -6.58 -16.59
N ASP A 47 -12.17 -6.24 -17.61
CA ASP A 47 -11.64 -5.57 -18.80
C ASP A 47 -11.25 -4.14 -18.46
N GLY A 48 -10.06 -3.74 -18.89
CA GLY A 48 -9.53 -2.38 -18.75
C GLY A 48 -9.24 -1.76 -20.12
N PRO A 49 -10.26 -1.52 -20.96
CA PRO A 49 -10.05 -0.85 -22.25
C PRO A 49 -9.44 0.52 -22.04
N GLU A 50 -8.57 0.96 -22.95
CA GLU A 50 -7.92 2.28 -22.88
C GLU A 50 -7.09 2.54 -21.61
N LEU A 51 -6.71 1.50 -20.86
CA LEU A 51 -5.77 1.66 -19.76
C LEU A 51 -4.43 2.18 -20.29
N ILE A 52 -4.04 3.38 -19.85
CA ILE A 52 -2.83 4.03 -20.32
C ILE A 52 -1.60 3.29 -19.77
N ASP A 53 -0.74 2.79 -20.67
CA ASP A 53 0.52 2.14 -20.31
C ASP A 53 1.64 3.19 -20.10
N ASP A 54 1.51 3.96 -19.03
CA ASP A 54 2.57 4.85 -18.55
C ASP A 54 2.98 4.45 -17.13
N TYR A 55 4.25 4.08 -16.98
CA TYR A 55 4.82 3.60 -15.73
C TYR A 55 4.64 4.59 -14.57
N TYR A 56 4.68 5.90 -14.83
CA TYR A 56 4.68 6.92 -13.77
C TYR A 56 3.29 7.19 -13.20
N LEU A 57 2.22 6.70 -13.85
CA LEU A 57 0.85 6.97 -13.48
C LEU A 57 0.32 6.03 -12.39
N ASN A 58 -0.63 6.51 -11.60
CA ASN A 58 -1.27 5.76 -10.53
C ASN A 58 -2.78 5.64 -10.77
N LEU A 59 -3.16 4.95 -11.85
CA LEU A 59 -4.49 4.96 -12.44
C LEU A 59 -5.60 4.22 -11.67
N MET A 60 -5.29 3.58 -10.54
CA MET A 60 -6.28 2.77 -9.83
C MET A 60 -6.16 2.90 -8.32
N GLY A 61 -7.28 2.77 -7.62
CA GLY A 61 -7.32 2.68 -6.16
C GLY A 61 -8.48 1.83 -5.70
N TRP A 62 -8.27 0.98 -4.70
CA TRP A 62 -9.34 0.20 -4.06
C TRP A 62 -9.69 0.84 -2.72
N GLY A 63 -10.94 1.27 -2.57
CA GLY A 63 -11.44 1.94 -1.37
C GLY A 63 -11.90 0.94 -0.30
N LYS A 64 -12.00 1.39 0.96
CA LYS A 64 -12.45 0.55 2.08
C LYS A 64 -13.87 0.00 1.91
N SER A 65 -14.72 0.70 1.15
CA SER A 65 -16.10 0.30 0.84
C SER A 65 -16.21 -0.80 -0.22
N ASN A 66 -15.10 -1.49 -0.53
CA ASN A 66 -15.00 -2.53 -1.55
C ASN A 66 -15.31 -2.04 -2.99
N ILE A 67 -14.99 -0.77 -3.25
CA ILE A 67 -15.15 -0.13 -4.56
C ILE A 67 -13.77 0.10 -5.15
N LEU A 68 -13.56 -0.38 -6.38
CA LEU A 68 -12.38 -0.12 -7.20
C LEU A 68 -12.62 1.12 -8.06
N ALA A 69 -11.79 2.14 -7.91
CA ALA A 69 -11.72 3.26 -8.83
C ALA A 69 -10.61 2.98 -9.85
N VAL A 70 -10.91 3.13 -11.14
CA VAL A 70 -10.04 2.78 -12.27
C VAL A 70 -10.18 3.85 -13.36
N ALA A 71 -9.07 4.50 -13.69
CA ALA A 71 -8.97 5.44 -14.80
C ALA A 71 -8.65 4.69 -16.10
N LEU A 72 -9.51 4.89 -17.11
CA LEU A 72 -9.44 4.27 -18.44
C LEU A 72 -9.61 5.36 -19.49
N GLY A 73 -8.56 5.61 -20.27
CA GLY A 73 -8.52 6.73 -21.21
C GLY A 73 -8.84 8.05 -20.51
N ARG A 74 -9.97 8.65 -20.90
CA ARG A 74 -10.47 9.94 -20.39
C ARG A 74 -11.48 9.82 -19.24
N SER A 75 -11.78 8.60 -18.84
CA SER A 75 -12.89 8.30 -17.93
C SER A 75 -12.39 7.69 -16.64
N LEU A 76 -13.10 7.95 -15.54
CA LEU A 76 -12.90 7.29 -14.26
C LEU A 76 -14.13 6.47 -13.90
N TYR A 77 -13.94 5.17 -13.71
CA TYR A 77 -15.00 4.24 -13.36
C TYR A 77 -14.87 3.79 -11.90
N LEU A 78 -16.02 3.57 -11.26
CA LEU A 78 -16.16 2.95 -9.96
C LEU A 78 -16.82 1.58 -10.13
N TRP A 79 -16.13 0.52 -9.73
CA TRP A 79 -16.62 -0.85 -9.75
C TRP A 79 -16.81 -1.37 -8.32
N ASN A 80 -18.03 -1.75 -7.96
CA ASN A 80 -18.33 -2.34 -6.67
C ASN A 80 -18.09 -3.86 -6.72
N ALA A 81 -17.15 -4.38 -5.94
CA ALA A 81 -16.80 -5.80 -5.98
C ALA A 81 -17.86 -6.71 -5.35
N ALA A 82 -18.70 -6.20 -4.44
CA ALA A 82 -19.77 -6.98 -3.80
C ALA A 82 -20.93 -7.26 -4.75
N GLY A 83 -21.37 -6.23 -5.51
CA GLY A 83 -22.51 -6.31 -6.43
C GLY A 83 -22.14 -6.41 -7.91
N SER A 84 -20.86 -6.29 -8.26
CA SER A 84 -20.35 -6.22 -9.64
C SER A 84 -20.93 -5.07 -10.48
N THR A 85 -21.39 -3.99 -9.83
CA THR A 85 -21.94 -2.82 -10.51
C THR A 85 -20.84 -1.85 -10.92
N VAL A 86 -20.92 -1.30 -12.13
CA VAL A 86 -20.03 -0.25 -12.64
C VAL A 86 -20.77 1.08 -12.68
N GLN A 87 -20.12 2.15 -12.24
CA GLN A 87 -20.61 3.52 -12.35
C GLN A 87 -19.51 4.39 -12.99
N LEU A 88 -19.90 5.27 -13.90
CA LEU A 88 -19.01 6.29 -14.44
C LEU A 88 -19.01 7.49 -13.47
N LEU A 89 -17.83 7.87 -12.96
CA LEU A 89 -17.70 9.02 -12.06
C LEU A 89 -17.51 10.32 -12.82
N LEU A 90 -16.59 10.33 -13.79
CA LEU A 90 -16.31 11.49 -14.64
C LEU A 90 -15.77 11.07 -16.00
N THR A 91 -15.94 11.96 -16.98
CA THR A 91 -15.30 11.91 -18.30
C THR A 91 -14.74 13.30 -18.59
N THR A 92 -13.47 13.37 -19.00
CA THR A 92 -12.80 14.63 -19.34
C THR A 92 -13.00 15.05 -20.80
N ASP A 93 -12.69 16.31 -21.09
CA ASP A 93 -12.66 16.85 -22.46
C ASP A 93 -11.53 16.23 -23.31
N ALA A 94 -11.46 16.58 -24.59
CA ALA A 94 -10.67 15.87 -25.60
C ALA A 94 -9.15 15.84 -25.40
N ASP A 95 -8.57 16.65 -24.49
CA ASP A 95 -7.12 16.80 -24.31
C ASP A 95 -6.63 16.57 -22.86
N ASP A 96 -7.51 16.14 -21.95
CA ASP A 96 -7.14 15.83 -20.57
C ASP A 96 -7.51 14.40 -20.21
N HIS A 97 -6.78 13.81 -19.25
CA HIS A 97 -7.07 12.48 -18.75
C HIS A 97 -6.61 12.30 -17.30
N PRO A 98 -7.25 11.41 -16.53
CA PRO A 98 -6.80 11.08 -15.19
C PRO A 98 -5.42 10.38 -15.22
N THR A 99 -4.52 10.85 -14.38
CA THR A 99 -3.12 10.39 -14.24
C THR A 99 -2.85 9.75 -12.88
N SER A 100 -3.69 10.04 -11.88
CA SER A 100 -3.64 9.37 -10.58
C SER A 100 -5.00 9.32 -9.89
N VAL A 101 -5.22 8.28 -9.09
CA VAL A 101 -6.46 8.04 -8.34
C VAL A 101 -6.12 7.60 -6.92
N ALA A 102 -6.72 8.25 -5.91
CA ALA A 102 -6.56 7.85 -4.51
C ALA A 102 -7.84 8.04 -3.70
N TRP A 103 -8.22 7.00 -2.96
CA TRP A 103 -9.33 7.05 -2.01
C TRP A 103 -8.94 7.76 -0.72
N SER A 104 -9.87 8.54 -0.17
CA SER A 104 -9.80 9.06 1.19
C SER A 104 -9.80 7.92 2.21
N VAL A 105 -9.29 8.19 3.42
CA VAL A 105 -9.14 7.19 4.48
C VAL A 105 -10.47 6.62 4.95
N ASP A 106 -11.55 7.39 4.86
CA ASP A 106 -12.92 6.98 5.18
C ASP A 106 -13.64 6.29 4.00
N GLY A 107 -13.02 6.26 2.81
CA GLY A 107 -13.58 5.62 1.62
C GLY A 107 -14.77 6.36 0.99
N LYS A 108 -15.03 7.62 1.37
CA LYS A 108 -16.16 8.40 0.85
C LYS A 108 -15.79 9.30 -0.33
N MET A 109 -14.52 9.71 -0.41
CA MET A 109 -14.04 10.62 -1.44
C MET A 109 -12.97 9.96 -2.30
N VAL A 110 -12.91 10.38 -3.56
CA VAL A 110 -11.87 10.01 -4.51
C VAL A 110 -11.16 11.27 -4.95
N ALA A 111 -9.84 11.30 -4.78
CA ALA A 111 -8.99 12.30 -5.41
C ALA A 111 -8.54 11.81 -6.78
N VAL A 112 -8.56 12.72 -7.75
CA VAL A 112 -8.19 12.46 -9.14
C VAL A 112 -7.18 13.52 -9.57
N GLY A 113 -5.99 13.10 -9.98
CA GLY A 113 -4.97 13.98 -10.55
C GLY A 113 -5.02 13.91 -12.06
N PHE A 114 -4.85 15.04 -12.75
CA PHE A 114 -5.04 15.14 -14.20
C PHE A 114 -3.74 15.46 -14.94
N ALA A 115 -3.73 15.18 -16.24
CA ALA A 115 -2.65 15.58 -17.14
C ALA A 115 -2.51 17.10 -17.22
N SER A 116 -3.63 17.83 -17.12
CA SER A 116 -3.71 19.30 -17.06
C SER A 116 -3.17 19.96 -15.79
N SER A 117 -2.55 19.20 -14.87
CA SER A 117 -2.04 19.63 -13.55
C SER A 117 -3.09 19.85 -12.44
N LYS A 118 -4.38 19.78 -12.78
CA LYS A 118 -5.47 19.88 -11.79
C LYS A 118 -5.52 18.65 -10.90
N VAL A 119 -6.02 18.85 -9.67
CA VAL A 119 -6.44 17.75 -8.80
C VAL A 119 -7.89 18.01 -8.39
N GLU A 120 -8.76 17.04 -8.61
CA GLU A 120 -10.16 17.13 -8.21
C GLU A 120 -10.45 16.18 -7.06
N ILE A 121 -11.38 16.57 -6.20
CA ILE A 121 -11.93 15.71 -5.16
C ILE A 121 -13.40 15.50 -5.48
N TRP A 122 -13.78 14.24 -5.58
CA TRP A 122 -15.12 13.77 -5.89
C TRP A 122 -15.72 13.05 -4.69
N ASP A 123 -16.99 13.30 -4.40
CA ASP A 123 -17.79 12.49 -3.49
C ASP A 123 -18.23 11.23 -4.25
N ALA A 124 -17.78 10.06 -3.80
CA ALA A 124 -18.05 8.80 -4.47
C ALA A 124 -19.48 8.29 -4.25
N VAL A 125 -20.19 8.82 -3.25
CA VAL A 125 -21.57 8.46 -2.93
C VAL A 125 -22.52 9.35 -3.73
N ALA A 126 -22.29 10.65 -3.70
CA ALA A 126 -23.11 11.62 -4.45
C ALA A 126 -22.77 11.66 -5.95
N LEU A 127 -21.61 11.12 -6.35
CA LEU A 127 -21.06 11.21 -7.71
C LEU A 127 -20.93 12.67 -8.18
N GLN A 128 -20.46 13.54 -7.28
CA GLN A 128 -20.33 14.97 -7.54
C GLN A 128 -18.93 15.47 -7.22
N GLN A 129 -18.46 16.42 -8.02
CA GLN A 129 -17.22 17.11 -7.77
C GLN A 129 -17.38 18.04 -6.57
N VAL A 130 -16.54 17.87 -5.55
CA VAL A 130 -16.57 18.66 -4.31
C VAL A 130 -15.58 19.82 -4.39
N ARG A 131 -14.38 19.58 -4.92
CA ARG A 131 -13.30 20.58 -4.95
C ARG A 131 -12.39 20.41 -6.16
N ILE A 132 -11.81 21.53 -6.59
CA ILE A 132 -10.65 21.60 -7.46
C ILE A 132 -9.49 22.19 -6.65
N LEU A 133 -8.34 21.54 -6.74
CA LEU A 133 -7.09 21.94 -6.11
C LEU A 133 -6.08 22.24 -7.23
N GLU A 134 -5.43 23.40 -7.09
CA GLU A 134 -4.49 23.93 -8.07
C GLU A 134 -3.12 24.17 -7.42
N GLY A 135 -2.10 24.39 -8.25
CA GLY A 135 -0.76 24.82 -7.82
C GLY A 135 0.40 24.03 -8.41
N HIS A 136 0.12 22.89 -9.05
CA HIS A 136 1.08 22.17 -9.88
C HIS A 136 1.21 22.84 -11.25
N LEU A 137 2.34 22.59 -11.92
CA LEU A 137 2.65 23.13 -13.25
C LEU A 137 2.69 22.05 -14.35
N ALA A 138 2.50 20.79 -13.97
CA ALA A 138 2.48 19.65 -14.87
C ALA A 138 1.60 18.54 -14.30
N ARG A 139 1.38 17.47 -15.08
CA ARG A 139 0.55 16.32 -14.69
C ARG A 139 0.78 15.82 -13.26
N VAL A 140 -0.29 15.37 -12.61
CA VAL A 140 -0.25 14.88 -11.22
C VAL A 140 -0.23 13.35 -11.21
N GLY A 141 0.98 12.78 -11.26
CA GLY A 141 1.19 11.34 -11.38
C GLY A 141 0.98 10.53 -10.10
N SER A 142 0.97 11.16 -8.92
CA SER A 142 0.80 10.45 -7.64
C SER A 142 -0.04 11.22 -6.63
N LEU A 143 -0.86 10.48 -5.87
CA LEU A 143 -1.73 11.01 -4.82
C LEU A 143 -1.69 10.10 -3.60
N SER A 144 -1.71 10.69 -2.40
CA SER A 144 -1.87 9.95 -1.16
C SER A 144 -2.65 10.76 -0.13
N TRP A 145 -3.64 10.12 0.48
CA TRP A 145 -4.40 10.68 1.59
C TRP A 145 -3.80 10.30 2.95
N THR A 146 -3.93 11.22 3.91
CA THR A 146 -3.87 10.96 5.34
C THR A 146 -4.95 11.80 6.02
N TRP A 147 -5.79 11.22 6.87
CA TRP A 147 -6.84 11.94 7.59
C TRP A 147 -7.56 13.01 6.75
N ASN A 148 -7.24 14.29 6.97
CA ASN A 148 -7.80 15.46 6.29
C ASN A 148 -6.84 16.14 5.30
N MET A 149 -5.70 15.53 5.01
CA MET A 149 -4.68 16.04 4.12
C MET A 149 -4.55 15.14 2.88
N LEU A 150 -4.51 15.77 1.72
CA LEU A 150 -4.19 15.14 0.44
C LEU A 150 -2.84 15.64 -0.02
N SER A 151 -1.90 14.73 -0.23
CA SER A 151 -0.62 15.04 -0.86
C SER A 151 -0.68 14.66 -2.33
N SER A 152 -0.27 15.57 -3.21
CA SER A 152 -0.15 15.38 -4.65
C SER A 152 1.28 15.54 -5.12
N GLY A 153 1.76 14.61 -5.93
CA GLY A 153 3.08 14.62 -6.55
C GLY A 153 2.97 14.76 -8.07
N SER A 154 3.79 15.62 -8.65
CA SER A 154 3.68 16.01 -10.07
C SER A 154 4.97 15.76 -10.85
N ARG A 155 4.83 15.76 -12.18
CA ARG A 155 5.94 15.82 -13.14
C ARG A 155 6.77 17.10 -13.01
N ASP A 156 6.24 18.15 -12.38
CA ASP A 156 6.99 19.38 -12.05
C ASP A 156 7.99 19.21 -10.88
N ALA A 157 8.19 17.97 -10.41
CA ALA A 157 9.06 17.56 -9.32
C ALA A 157 8.67 18.11 -7.93
N SER A 158 7.51 18.75 -7.81
CA SER A 158 6.99 19.24 -6.54
C SER A 158 5.94 18.30 -5.93
N ILE A 159 5.83 18.39 -4.61
CA ILE A 159 4.75 17.78 -3.83
C ILE A 159 3.96 18.90 -3.19
N ILE A 160 2.63 18.88 -3.32
CA ILE A 160 1.76 19.86 -2.67
C ILE A 160 0.90 19.12 -1.65
N ASN A 161 0.89 19.63 -0.43
CA ASN A 161 0.04 19.12 0.64
C ASN A 161 -1.18 20.03 0.77
N HIS A 162 -2.36 19.44 0.65
CA HIS A 162 -3.63 20.14 0.71
C HIS A 162 -4.40 19.77 1.99
N ASP A 163 -4.77 20.74 2.83
CA ASP A 163 -5.76 20.49 3.89
C ASP A 163 -7.16 20.70 3.28
N VAL A 164 -7.91 19.61 3.12
CA VAL A 164 -9.19 19.63 2.40
C VAL A 164 -10.31 20.30 3.19
N ARG A 165 -10.09 20.59 4.48
CA ARG A 165 -11.04 21.33 5.34
C ARG A 165 -10.83 22.83 5.23
N SER A 166 -9.61 23.25 4.93
CA SER A 166 -9.25 24.68 4.91
C SER A 166 -9.67 25.34 3.61
N PHE A 167 -10.16 26.57 3.71
CA PHE A 167 -10.41 27.41 2.54
C PHE A 167 -9.13 27.71 1.75
N ARG A 168 -7.99 27.87 2.45
CA ARG A 168 -6.70 28.19 1.81
C ARG A 168 -6.06 27.02 1.05
N ARG A 169 -6.68 25.84 1.03
CA ARG A 169 -6.36 24.61 0.27
C ARG A 169 -4.92 24.09 0.42
N VAL A 170 -3.89 24.88 0.14
CA VAL A 170 -2.46 24.51 0.21
C VAL A 170 -1.91 24.74 1.62
N SER A 171 -1.42 23.68 2.24
CA SER A 171 -0.73 23.69 3.54
C SER A 171 0.79 23.84 3.39
N SER A 172 1.39 23.15 2.41
CA SER A 172 2.83 23.28 2.10
C SER A 172 3.13 22.82 0.68
N LYS A 173 4.26 23.31 0.13
CA LYS A 173 4.81 22.90 -1.16
C LYS A 173 6.26 22.45 -0.94
N LEU A 174 6.55 21.20 -1.26
CA LEU A 174 7.85 20.58 -1.08
C LEU A 174 8.54 20.45 -2.44
N ARG A 175 9.84 20.77 -2.48
CA ARG A 175 10.70 20.59 -3.66
C ARG A 175 12.01 19.95 -3.24
N ALA A 176 12.07 18.62 -3.33
CA ALA A 176 13.30 17.86 -3.12
C ALA A 176 13.64 16.90 -4.26
N HIS A 177 12.66 16.57 -5.10
CA HIS A 177 12.91 15.78 -6.29
C HIS A 177 13.35 16.68 -7.46
N THR A 178 14.12 16.13 -8.38
CA THR A 178 14.48 16.78 -9.66
C THR A 178 13.75 16.16 -10.86
N GLY A 179 13.14 14.98 -10.67
CA GLY A 179 12.30 14.30 -11.64
C GLY A 179 10.84 14.17 -11.16
N GLU A 180 10.00 13.57 -12.01
CA GLU A 180 8.58 13.32 -11.70
C GLU A 180 8.40 12.54 -10.39
N VAL A 181 7.53 13.03 -9.51
CA VAL A 181 7.16 12.34 -8.27
C VAL A 181 6.11 11.28 -8.60
N CYS A 182 6.57 10.05 -8.84
CA CYS A 182 5.73 8.93 -9.28
C CYS A 182 5.32 8.00 -8.14
N GLY A 183 6.05 8.01 -7.03
CA GLY A 183 5.70 7.32 -5.78
C GLY A 183 5.32 8.32 -4.70
N LEU A 184 4.16 8.12 -4.08
CA LEU A 184 3.74 8.92 -2.93
C LEU A 184 2.87 8.09 -1.99
N LYS A 185 3.25 8.01 -0.72
CA LYS A 185 2.48 7.21 0.26
C LYS A 185 2.63 7.72 1.69
N TRP A 186 1.51 8.05 2.32
CA TRP A 186 1.41 8.28 3.76
C TRP A 186 1.49 6.96 4.54
N SER A 187 2.15 7.02 5.69
CA SER A 187 2.15 5.97 6.71
C SER A 187 0.77 5.81 7.34
N CYS A 188 0.48 4.64 7.92
CA CYS A 188 -0.83 4.34 8.51
C CYS A 188 -1.21 5.29 9.65
N GLY A 189 -0.25 5.77 10.45
CA GLY A 189 -0.48 6.77 11.49
C GLY A 189 -0.66 8.20 10.95
N GLY A 190 -0.18 8.47 9.73
CA GLY A 190 -0.20 9.81 9.14
C GLY A 190 0.94 10.73 9.58
N ASP A 191 1.93 10.21 10.31
CA ASP A 191 3.07 11.00 10.80
C ASP A 191 4.18 11.15 9.76
N LEU A 192 4.34 10.14 8.91
CA LEU A 192 5.36 10.08 7.88
C LEU A 192 4.75 9.99 6.48
N LEU A 193 5.33 10.75 5.55
CA LEU A 193 5.10 10.64 4.11
C LEU A 193 6.37 10.12 3.45
N ALA A 194 6.24 9.14 2.55
CA ALA A 194 7.31 8.73 1.65
C ALA A 194 7.01 9.26 0.25
N SER A 195 8.02 9.83 -0.42
CA SER A 195 7.96 10.19 -1.83
C SER A 195 9.10 9.55 -2.60
N GLY A 196 8.81 9.10 -3.82
CA GLY A 196 9.74 8.45 -4.71
C GLY A 196 9.66 9.09 -6.08
N GLY A 197 10.82 9.34 -6.68
CA GLY A 197 10.91 10.10 -7.91
C GLY A 197 11.54 9.32 -9.06
N ASN A 198 11.42 9.88 -10.27
CA ASN A 198 12.19 9.47 -11.44
C ASN A 198 13.67 9.93 -11.39
N ASP A 199 14.07 10.56 -10.30
CA ASP A 199 15.47 10.89 -9.97
C ASP A 199 16.15 9.78 -9.13
N ASN A 200 15.51 8.62 -9.02
CA ASN A 200 15.96 7.44 -8.28
C ASN A 200 16.01 7.63 -6.76
N LEU A 201 15.47 8.74 -6.24
CA LEU A 201 15.49 9.05 -4.82
C LEU A 201 14.20 8.61 -4.13
N VAL A 202 14.35 8.27 -2.84
CA VAL A 202 13.22 8.23 -1.90
C VAL A 202 13.47 9.27 -0.81
N HIS A 203 12.49 10.13 -0.58
CA HIS A 203 12.49 11.04 0.56
C HIS A 203 11.46 10.58 1.59
N VAL A 204 11.83 10.68 2.86
CA VAL A 204 10.91 10.49 3.98
C VAL A 204 10.72 11.83 4.65
N TRP A 205 9.46 12.19 4.91
CA TRP A 205 9.05 13.48 5.45
C TRP A 205 8.30 13.26 6.74
N GLU A 206 8.53 14.14 7.70
CA GLU A 206 7.74 14.19 8.94
C GLU A 206 6.66 15.26 8.79
N SER A 207 5.40 14.89 9.04
CA SER A 207 4.21 15.73 8.84
C SER A 207 4.34 17.10 9.50
N SER A 208 4.83 17.14 10.75
CA SER A 208 5.02 18.37 11.53
C SER A 208 6.09 19.31 10.99
N LYS A 209 7.02 18.81 10.14
CA LYS A 209 8.17 19.58 9.62
C LYS A 209 8.03 19.95 8.15
N MET A 210 6.98 19.51 7.46
CA MET A 210 6.76 19.77 6.03
C MET A 210 6.71 21.27 5.68
N GLY A 211 6.22 22.12 6.59
CA GLY A 211 6.22 23.58 6.37
C GLY A 211 7.61 24.18 6.16
N SER A 212 8.67 23.51 6.64
CA SER A 212 10.07 23.94 6.45
C SER A 212 10.71 23.43 5.16
N SER A 213 9.99 22.60 4.39
CA SER A 213 10.49 21.89 3.20
C SER A 213 11.75 21.03 3.44
N LYS A 214 12.04 20.66 4.69
CA LYS A 214 13.12 19.74 5.05
C LYS A 214 12.58 18.31 5.10
N TYR A 215 13.27 17.40 4.43
CA TYR A 215 13.04 15.95 4.58
C TYR A 215 13.70 15.43 5.85
N LEU A 216 13.15 14.35 6.41
CA LEU A 216 13.76 13.59 7.50
C LEU A 216 14.91 12.73 6.98
N HIS A 217 14.70 12.03 5.85
CA HIS A 217 15.72 11.20 5.20
C HIS A 217 15.70 11.38 3.69
N ARG A 218 16.89 11.27 3.08
CA ARG A 218 17.11 11.15 1.65
C ARG A 218 17.82 9.83 1.38
N LEU A 219 17.14 8.91 0.73
CA LEU A 219 17.58 7.54 0.50
C LEU A 219 17.99 7.41 -0.98
N THR A 220 19.23 6.98 -1.23
CA THR A 220 19.89 7.09 -2.54
C THR A 220 20.25 5.73 -3.14
N ASP A 221 19.88 4.61 -2.51
CA ASP A 221 20.39 3.30 -2.91
C ASP A 221 19.75 2.74 -4.20
N HIS A 222 18.60 3.27 -4.61
CA HIS A 222 17.96 2.84 -5.86
C HIS A 222 18.68 3.43 -7.08
N ARG A 223 18.77 2.64 -8.14
CA ARG A 223 19.42 3.01 -9.42
C ARG A 223 18.45 3.38 -10.54
N ALA A 224 17.16 3.39 -10.25
CA ALA A 224 16.07 3.66 -11.18
C ALA A 224 14.89 4.30 -10.46
N ALA A 225 13.91 4.80 -11.22
CA ALA A 225 12.71 5.44 -10.73
C ALA A 225 12.02 4.64 -9.61
N VAL A 226 11.58 5.32 -8.56
CA VAL A 226 10.97 4.68 -7.38
C VAL A 226 9.49 5.01 -7.30
N ARG A 227 8.66 4.21 -7.98
CA ARG A 227 7.20 4.33 -7.90
C ARG A 227 6.59 3.46 -6.80
N ALA A 228 7.14 2.26 -6.58
CA ALA A 228 6.61 1.33 -5.59
C ALA A 228 7.00 1.80 -4.18
N LEU A 229 6.01 2.24 -3.40
CA LEU A 229 6.17 2.64 -2.00
C LEU A 229 5.05 2.04 -1.15
N ALA A 230 5.43 1.51 0.00
CA ALA A 230 4.52 0.81 0.89
C ALA A 230 5.00 0.87 2.34
N TRP A 231 4.18 1.41 3.23
CA TRP A 231 4.43 1.32 4.66
C TRP A 231 3.97 -0.03 5.21
N CYS A 232 4.70 -0.52 6.21
CA CYS A 232 4.32 -1.68 6.98
C CYS A 232 3.18 -1.31 7.96
N PRO A 233 2.04 -2.02 7.96
CA PRO A 233 0.89 -1.63 8.76
C PRO A 233 1.04 -1.92 10.26
N PHE A 234 1.89 -2.88 10.65
CA PHE A 234 2.12 -3.27 12.05
C PHE A 234 3.50 -2.81 12.58
N GLN A 235 4.37 -2.28 11.71
CA GLN A 235 5.61 -1.61 12.11
C GLN A 235 5.62 -0.17 11.55
N PRO A 236 5.18 0.83 12.33
CA PRO A 236 4.89 2.21 11.87
C PRO A 236 6.05 2.96 11.18
N LYS A 237 7.28 2.45 11.28
CA LYS A 237 8.51 3.06 10.72
C LYS A 237 9.23 2.16 9.74
N THR A 238 8.60 1.10 9.27
CA THR A 238 9.16 0.23 8.24
C THR A 238 8.56 0.59 6.89
N LEU A 239 9.42 1.02 5.96
CA LEU A 239 9.05 1.38 4.59
C LEU A 239 9.63 0.36 3.62
N ALA A 240 8.82 -0.13 2.68
CA ALA A 240 9.30 -0.85 1.52
C ALA A 240 9.29 0.07 0.30
N SER A 241 10.36 0.05 -0.49
CA SER A 241 10.42 0.72 -1.79
C SER A 241 10.93 -0.23 -2.87
N GLY A 242 10.47 -0.03 -4.09
CA GLY A 242 10.86 -0.85 -5.24
C GLY A 242 11.35 0.01 -6.39
N GLY A 243 12.51 -0.33 -6.93
CA GLY A 243 13.11 0.38 -8.05
C GLY A 243 12.62 -0.11 -9.42
N GLY A 244 12.74 0.79 -10.40
CA GLY A 244 12.41 0.57 -11.79
C GLY A 244 13.27 -0.50 -12.49
N THR A 245 13.12 -0.62 -13.82
CA THR A 245 13.73 -1.69 -14.63
C THR A 245 15.26 -1.77 -14.56
N ALA A 246 15.96 -0.67 -14.29
CA ALA A 246 17.42 -0.67 -14.15
C ALA A 246 17.91 -0.97 -12.71
N ASP A 247 17.02 -0.97 -11.73
CA ASP A 247 17.34 -1.27 -10.33
C ASP A 247 16.88 -2.66 -9.90
N GLN A 248 15.64 -3.04 -10.24
CA GLN A 248 15.05 -4.36 -10.00
C GLN A 248 15.20 -4.85 -8.55
N CYS A 249 15.22 -3.94 -7.58
CA CYS A 249 15.35 -4.30 -6.17
C CYS A 249 14.16 -3.79 -5.37
N ILE A 250 13.75 -4.60 -4.40
CA ILE A 250 12.93 -4.17 -3.27
C ILE A 250 13.86 -3.90 -2.09
N LYS A 251 13.74 -2.72 -1.50
CA LYS A 251 14.50 -2.32 -0.32
C LYS A 251 13.56 -2.08 0.85
N ILE A 252 13.96 -2.53 2.03
CA ILE A 252 13.25 -2.33 3.30
C ILE A 252 14.05 -1.36 4.14
N TRP A 253 13.40 -0.29 4.60
CA TRP A 253 14.01 0.82 5.30
C TRP A 253 13.43 0.98 6.68
N ASN A 254 14.29 1.37 7.62
CA ASN A 254 13.88 1.91 8.89
C ASN A 254 13.80 3.43 8.79
N ALA A 255 12.58 3.97 8.76
CA ALA A 255 12.31 5.39 8.65
C ALA A 255 12.68 6.21 9.90
N GLN A 256 12.96 5.57 11.05
CA GLN A 256 13.53 6.27 12.20
C GLN A 256 14.99 6.62 11.97
N THR A 257 15.75 5.67 11.44
CA THR A 257 17.22 5.77 11.33
C THR A 257 17.70 6.12 9.93
N GLY A 258 16.85 6.02 8.92
CA GLY A 258 17.20 6.22 7.51
C GLY A 258 18.03 5.08 6.91
N ARG A 259 18.18 3.95 7.62
CA ARG A 259 19.02 2.83 7.18
C ARG A 259 18.23 1.81 6.37
N CYS A 260 18.87 1.27 5.35
CA CYS A 260 18.40 0.10 4.62
C CYS A 260 18.63 -1.15 5.47
N ALA A 261 17.55 -1.84 5.86
CA ALA A 261 17.59 -3.06 6.63
C ALA A 261 17.73 -4.31 5.74
N ASN A 262 17.16 -4.28 4.54
CA ASN A 262 17.23 -5.40 3.60
C ASN A 262 17.14 -4.92 2.14
N SER A 263 17.79 -5.63 1.22
CA SER A 263 17.73 -5.38 -0.22
C SER A 263 17.58 -6.72 -0.93
N ILE A 264 16.49 -6.88 -1.68
CA ILE A 264 16.11 -8.12 -2.35
C ILE A 264 16.04 -7.84 -3.85
N ASN A 265 16.80 -8.59 -4.65
CA ASN A 265 16.73 -8.51 -6.11
C ASN A 265 15.51 -9.29 -6.61
N THR A 266 14.66 -8.64 -7.40
CA THR A 266 13.43 -9.22 -7.96
C THR A 266 13.58 -9.68 -9.41
N CYS A 267 14.72 -9.43 -10.07
CA CYS A 267 14.99 -9.73 -11.48
C CYS A 267 13.93 -9.14 -12.46
N ALA A 268 13.12 -8.20 -12.00
CA ALA A 268 12.03 -7.56 -12.73
C ALA A 268 11.71 -6.18 -12.12
N GLN A 269 11.09 -5.31 -12.91
CA GLN A 269 10.67 -3.98 -12.47
C GLN A 269 9.64 -4.08 -11.33
N ALA A 270 9.92 -3.45 -10.19
CA ALA A 270 8.94 -3.37 -9.12
C ALA A 270 7.82 -2.38 -9.51
N ARG A 271 6.60 -2.89 -9.63
CA ARG A 271 5.36 -2.11 -9.72
C ARG A 271 4.63 -2.22 -8.37
N ARG A 272 3.90 -1.17 -8.00
CA ARG A 272 3.19 -0.95 -6.72
C ARG A 272 2.98 -2.22 -5.87
N SER A 273 3.60 -2.29 -4.70
CA SER A 273 3.35 -3.37 -3.74
C SER A 273 2.05 -3.13 -2.95
N ARG A 274 1.18 -4.13 -2.88
CA ARG A 274 0.01 -4.11 -1.98
C ARG A 274 0.46 -4.61 -0.61
N THR A 275 0.73 -3.71 0.33
CA THR A 275 1.05 -4.07 1.73
C THR A 275 -0.08 -3.76 2.71
N GLN A 276 -1.27 -3.36 2.27
CA GLN A 276 -2.35 -3.07 3.22
C GLN A 276 -3.26 -4.28 3.48
N THR A 277 -3.40 -5.19 2.52
CA THR A 277 -4.19 -6.43 2.68
C THR A 277 -3.35 -7.67 3.01
N ALA A 278 -2.06 -7.70 2.64
CA ALA A 278 -1.19 -8.86 2.83
C ALA A 278 -0.81 -9.17 4.30
N TRP A 279 -1.15 -8.30 5.24
CA TRP A 279 -0.89 -8.50 6.67
C TRP A 279 -2.13 -8.83 7.50
N HIS A 280 -3.32 -8.88 6.88
CA HIS A 280 -4.56 -9.20 7.60
C HIS A 280 -4.85 -10.70 7.73
N ASP A 281 -4.05 -11.58 7.12
CA ASP A 281 -4.26 -13.04 7.23
C ASP A 281 -3.54 -13.68 8.43
N VAL A 282 -3.48 -12.99 9.58
CA VAL A 282 -2.92 -13.58 10.82
C VAL A 282 -3.90 -13.67 11.99
N ASP A 283 -5.04 -12.97 12.00
CA ASP A 283 -5.99 -13.09 13.13
C ASP A 283 -7.46 -13.08 12.67
N ALA A 284 -7.88 -14.16 12.01
CA ALA A 284 -9.29 -14.53 11.88
C ALA A 284 -9.45 -16.06 11.93
N VAL A 285 -9.36 -16.58 13.15
CA VAL A 285 -10.13 -17.75 13.63
C VAL A 285 -10.90 -17.27 14.86
#